data_AF-A0A959ZZ91-F1
#
_entry.id   AF-A0A959ZZ91-F1
#
_cell.length_a   1.000
_cell.length_b   1.000
_cell.length_c   1.000
_cell.angle_alpha   90.00
_cell.angle_beta   90.00
_cell.angle_gamma   90.00
#
_symmetry.space_group_name_H-M   'P 1'
#
loop_
_entity.id
_entity.type
_entity.pdbx_description
1 polymer ?
#
loop_
_entity_poly.entity_id
_entity_poly.type
_entity_poly.pdbx_seq_one_letter_code
_entity_poly.pdbx_strand_id
1 'polypeptide(L)' 'MTRRTSLHSRHETLGARMGDFGGWSMPLQYDTPRAE' A
#
# COMPACT_ATOMS: atom_id res chain seq x y z
N MET A 1 -5.54 -16.35 1.06
CA MET A 1 -4.18 -15.80 1.28
C MET A 1 -4.00 -14.64 0.32
N THR A 2 -3.94 -13.42 0.85
CA THR A 2 -3.79 -12.22 0.04
C THR A 2 -2.36 -12.12 -0.47
N ARG A 3 -2.18 -11.97 -1.79
CA ARG A 3 -0.87 -11.92 -2.43
C ARG A 3 -0.22 -10.56 -2.14
N ARG A 4 1.05 -10.56 -1.73
CA ARG A 4 1.80 -9.33 -1.44
C ARG A 4 2.79 -9.07 -2.57
N THR A 5 2.95 -7.82 -2.97
CA THR A 5 3.97 -7.41 -3.93
C THR A 5 5.32 -7.25 -3.22
N SER A 6 6.44 -7.32 -3.96
CA SER A 6 7.79 -7.11 -3.40
C SER A 6 7.97 -5.70 -2.79
N LEU A 7 7.10 -4.76 -3.16
CA LEU A 7 7.08 -3.39 -2.63
C LEU A 7 6.16 -3.22 -1.41
N HIS A 8 5.51 -4.29 -0.92
CA HIS A 8 4.59 -4.24 0.22
C HIS A 8 5.19 -3.53 1.42
N SER A 9 6.39 -3.93 1.87
CA SER A 9 7.07 -3.28 2.99
C SER A 9 7.42 -1.82 2.73
N ARG A 10 7.68 -1.44 1.47
CA ARG A 10 7.92 -0.03 1.11
C ARG A 10 6.63 0.78 1.22
N HIS A 11 5.49 0.23 0.84
CA HIS A 11 4.20 0.87 0.99
C HIS A 11 3.82 1.05 2.47
N GLU A 12 4.06 0.04 3.30
CA GLU A 12 3.83 0.13 4.76
C GLU A 12 4.70 1.23 5.39
N THR A 13 5.99 1.29 5.06
CA THR A 13 6.91 2.33 5.55
C THR A 13 6.51 3.74 5.12
N LEU A 14 5.88 3.88 3.95
CA LEU A 14 5.36 5.16 3.46
C LEU A 14 4.01 5.54 4.09
N GLY A 15 3.50 4.77 5.05
CA GLY A 15 2.19 5.03 5.67
C GLY A 15 1.03 4.77 4.72
N ALA A 16 1.20 3.86 3.74
CA ALA A 16 0.13 3.54 2.81
C ALA A 16 -0.98 2.74 3.51
N ARG A 17 -2.23 3.12 3.27
CA ARG A 17 -3.41 2.35 3.63
C ARG A 17 -3.54 1.17 2.66
N MET A 18 -3.16 -0.01 3.12
CA MET A 18 -3.26 -1.25 2.36
C MET A 18 -4.69 -1.80 2.37
N GLY A 19 -5.14 -2.33 1.23
CA GLY A 19 -6.45 -2.99 1.10
C GLY A 19 -6.39 -4.21 0.19
N ASP A 20 -7.45 -5.02 0.22
CA ASP A 20 -7.61 -6.14 -0.70
C ASP A 20 -8.12 -5.64 -2.06
N PHE A 21 -7.36 -5.94 -3.11
CA PHE A 21 -7.74 -5.66 -4.49
C PHE A 21 -7.47 -6.90 -5.34
N GLY A 22 -8.53 -7.62 -5.72
CA GLY A 22 -8.42 -8.81 -6.57
C GLY A 22 -7.57 -9.93 -5.94
N GLY A 23 -7.58 -10.06 -4.61
CA GLY A 23 -6.76 -11.00 -3.87
C GLY A 23 -5.29 -10.60 -3.74
N TRP A 24 -4.95 -9.33 -4.01
CA TRP A 24 -3.66 -8.71 -3.73
C TRP A 24 -3.77 -7.64 -2.64
N SER A 25 -2.76 -7.54 -1.79
CA SER A 25 -2.66 -6.49 -0.79
C SER A 25 -1.94 -5.30 -1.42
N MET A 26 -2.73 -4.33 -1.86
CA MET A 26 -2.25 -3.14 -2.58
C MET A 26 -2.48 -1.86 -1.75
N PRO A 27 -1.61 -0.85 -1.92
CA PRO A 27 -1.80 0.46 -1.31
C PRO A 27 -2.96 1.19 -2.01
N LEU A 28 -4.03 1.49 -1.27
CA LEU A 28 -5.19 2.23 -1.78
C LEU A 28 -5.00 3.74 -1.66
N GLN A 29 -4.34 4.20 -0.60
CA GLN A 29 -3.98 5.61 -0.40
C GLN A 29 -2.62 5.69 0.28
N TYR A 30 -1.83 6.69 -0.09
CA TYR A 30 -0.66 7.07 0.70
C TYR A 30 -1.04 8.30 1.50
N ASP A 31 -0.69 8.31 2.78
CA ASP A 31 -0.70 9.53 3.57
C ASP A 31 0.51 10.36 3.18
N THR A 32 0.56 10.80 1.92
CA THR A 32 1.51 11.82 1.51
C THR A 32 0.90 13.15 1.94
N PRO A 33 1.54 13.94 2.82
CA PRO A 33 1.28 15.36 2.81
C PRO A 33 1.52 15.80 1.37
N ARG A 34 0.51 16.39 0.74
CA ARG A 34 0.66 16.99 -0.58
C ARG A 34 1.78 18.02 -0.45
N ALA A 35 2.98 17.66 -0.89
CA ALA A 35 4.04 18.63 -1.07
C ALA A 35 3.58 19.51 -2.23
N GLU A 36 3.24 20.75 -1.90
CA GLU A 36 3.06 21.83 -2.88
C GLU A 36 4.36 22.09 -3.64
#